data_AF-A0A7X8IDT4-F1
#
_entry.id   AF-A0A7X8IDT4-F1
#
_cell.length_a   1.000
_cell.length_b   1.000
_cell.length_c   1.000
_cell.angle_alpha   90.00
_cell.angle_beta   90.00
_cell.angle_gamma   90.00
#
_symmetry.space_group_name_H-M   'P 1'
#
loop_
_entity.id
_entity.type
_entity.pdbx_description
1 polymer ?
#
loop_
_entity_poly.entity_id
_entity_poly.type
_entity_poly.pdbx_seq_one_letter_code
_entity_poly.pdbx_strand_id
1 'polypeptide(L)'
;VEKQFKVIDTDTRLVVVDPNVAERLRYSSVSWKELQRVTVQIAKYKLDELSTPMLLDSIYEWNLDYNNFIGYMAGIIKQGKLEREMLII
;
A
#
# COMPACT_ATOMS: atom_id res chain seq x y z
N VAL A 1 19.23 -15.26 20.67
CA VAL A 1 18.87 -15.73 19.31
C VAL A 1 17.93 -14.75 18.61
N GLU A 2 16.90 -14.22 19.28
CA GLU A 2 15.96 -13.24 18.67
C GLU A 2 16.56 -11.87 18.28
N LYS A 3 17.67 -11.42 18.89
CA LYS A 3 18.32 -10.14 18.54
C LYS A 3 18.95 -10.09 17.14
N GLN A 4 19.03 -11.21 16.43
CA GLN A 4 19.61 -11.30 15.08
C GLN A 4 18.57 -11.41 13.98
N PHE A 5 17.27 -11.46 14.34
CA PHE A 5 16.18 -11.55 13.37
C PHE A 5 15.34 -10.29 13.47
N LYS A 6 15.17 -9.58 12.35
CA LYS A 6 14.16 -8.53 12.26
C LYS A 6 12.80 -9.23 12.14
N VAL A 7 12.10 -9.38 13.25
CA VAL A 7 10.74 -9.92 13.28
C VAL A 7 9.89 -9.04 12.36
N ILE A 8 9.26 -9.65 11.35
CA ILE A 8 8.30 -8.94 10.51
C ILE A 8 7.06 -8.73 11.37
N ASP A 9 6.87 -7.50 11.81
CA ASP A 9 5.64 -7.10 12.48
C ASP A 9 4.44 -7.47 11.60
N THR A 10 3.51 -8.24 12.17
CA THR A 10 2.30 -8.70 11.47
C THR A 10 1.26 -7.60 11.34
N ASP A 11 1.53 -6.40 11.88
CA ASP A 11 0.67 -5.21 11.76
C ASP A 11 0.59 -4.71 10.31
N THR A 12 -0.24 -5.40 9.53
CA THR A 12 -0.57 -5.07 8.15
C THR A 12 -1.97 -4.47 8.06
N ARG A 13 -2.21 -3.68 7.02
CA ARG A 13 -3.51 -3.08 6.70
C ARG A 13 -3.89 -3.41 5.27
N LEU A 14 -5.19 -3.44 5.02
CA LEU A 14 -5.72 -3.64 3.67
C LEU A 14 -5.56 -2.36 2.86
N VAL A 15 -5.06 -2.50 1.64
CA VAL A 15 -4.84 -1.39 0.73
C VAL A 15 -5.51 -1.72 -0.60
N VAL A 16 -6.44 -0.89 -1.03
CA VAL A 16 -7.16 -1.02 -2.29
C VAL A 16 -6.29 -0.45 -3.41
N VAL A 17 -5.97 -1.27 -4.42
CA VAL A 17 -5.10 -0.86 -5.55
C VAL A 17 -5.89 -0.45 -6.79
N ASP A 18 -7.18 -0.79 -6.85
CA ASP A 18 -8.07 -0.38 -7.95
C ASP A 18 -8.78 0.94 -7.58
N PRO A 19 -8.51 2.05 -8.30
CA PRO A 19 -9.10 3.34 -8.00
C PRO A 19 -10.62 3.37 -8.16
N ASN A 20 -11.20 2.57 -9.07
CA ASN A 20 -12.65 2.50 -9.25
C ASN A 20 -13.32 1.84 -8.04
N VAL A 21 -12.67 0.81 -7.48
CA VAL A 21 -13.16 0.16 -6.26
C VAL A 21 -12.97 1.07 -5.05
N ALA A 22 -11.85 1.79 -4.96
CA ALA A 22 -11.61 2.77 -3.90
C ALA A 22 -12.66 3.90 -3.92
N GLU A 23 -12.99 4.42 -5.11
CA GLU A 23 -14.06 5.41 -5.28
C GLU A 23 -15.42 4.87 -4.88
N ARG A 24 -15.77 3.67 -5.34
CA ARG A 24 -17.04 3.03 -4.96
C ARG A 24 -17.14 2.78 -3.46
N LEU A 25 -16.05 2.40 -2.79
CA LEU A 25 -16.03 2.22 -1.34
C LEU A 25 -16.34 3.51 -0.58
N ARG A 26 -15.98 4.69 -1.11
CA ARG A 26 -16.29 5.98 -0.46
C ARG A 26 -17.79 6.27 -0.41
N TYR A 27 -18.53 5.84 -1.42
CA TYR A 27 -19.94 6.23 -1.60
C TYR A 27 -20.92 5.05 -1.47
N SER A 28 -20.44 3.81 -1.52
CA SER A 28 -21.27 2.60 -1.61
C SER A 28 -20.60 1.37 -0.99
N SER A 29 -21.39 0.35 -0.70
CA SER A 29 -20.87 -0.94 -0.25
C SER A 29 -20.28 -1.75 -1.40
N VAL A 30 -19.07 -2.25 -1.22
CA VAL A 30 -18.41 -3.21 -2.13
C VAL A 30 -18.46 -4.60 -1.51
N SER A 31 -18.71 -5.63 -2.32
CA SER A 31 -18.75 -7.01 -1.82
C SER A 31 -17.37 -7.46 -1.33
N TRP A 32 -17.33 -8.26 -0.26
CA TRP A 32 -16.08 -8.80 0.27
C TRP A 32 -15.24 -9.55 -0.78
N LYS A 33 -15.89 -10.30 -1.67
CA LYS A 33 -15.24 -11.06 -2.74
C LYS A 33 -14.57 -10.16 -3.78
N GLU A 34 -15.18 -9.01 -4.06
CA GLU A 34 -14.61 -8.00 -4.96
C GLU A 34 -13.43 -7.32 -4.29
N LEU A 35 -13.60 -6.90 -3.04
CA LEU A 35 -12.55 -6.26 -2.24
C LEU A 35 -11.28 -7.13 -2.18
N GLN A 36 -11.42 -8.41 -1.85
CA GLN A 36 -10.28 -9.35 -1.74
C GLN A 36 -9.44 -9.44 -3.02
N ARG A 37 -10.02 -9.23 -4.21
CA ARG A 37 -9.30 -9.34 -5.50
C ARG A 37 -8.45 -8.12 -5.83
N VAL A 38 -8.80 -6.97 -5.27
CA VAL A 38 -8.18 -5.68 -5.58
C VAL A 38 -7.49 -5.08 -4.37
N THR A 39 -7.27 -5.86 -3.32
CA THR A 39 -6.54 -5.44 -2.13
C THR A 39 -5.22 -6.15 -1.98
N VAL A 40 -4.24 -5.44 -1.44
CA VAL A 40 -2.98 -6.00 -0.95
C VAL A 40 -2.84 -5.71 0.54
N GLN A 41 -2.02 -6.51 1.23
CA GLN A 41 -1.66 -6.26 2.63
C GLN A 41 -0.28 -5.61 2.67
N ILE A 42 -0.21 -4.43 3.30
CA ILE A 42 1.04 -3.68 3.47
C ILE A 42 1.23 -3.41 4.97
N ALA A 43 2.47 -3.52 5.44
CA ALA A 43 2.81 -3.21 6.83
C ALA A 43 2.47 -1.75 7.15
N LYS A 44 1.85 -1.51 8.31
CA LYS A 44 1.38 -0.18 8.71
C LYS A 44 2.48 0.87 8.66
N TYR A 45 3.66 0.56 9.21
CA TYR A 45 4.79 1.49 9.19
C TYR A 45 5.20 1.92 7.78
N LYS A 46 5.01 1.07 6.76
CA LYS A 46 5.25 1.44 5.36
C LYS A 46 4.18 2.36 4.82
N LEU A 47 2.92 2.17 5.20
CA LEU A 47 1.85 3.10 4.82
C LEU A 47 2.07 4.49 5.42
N ASP A 48 2.56 4.53 6.67
CA ASP A 48 2.92 5.78 7.33
C ASP A 48 4.11 6.47 6.63
N GLU A 49 5.17 5.72 6.30
CA GLU A 49 6.36 6.20 5.55
C GLU A 49 5.99 6.77 4.17
N LEU A 50 5.07 6.11 3.47
CA LEU A 50 4.62 6.50 2.13
C LEU A 50 3.50 7.55 2.15
N SER A 51 3.04 7.97 3.34
CA SER A 51 1.87 8.85 3.52
C SER A 51 0.65 8.36 2.74
N THR A 52 0.42 7.05 2.75
CA THR A 52 -0.70 6.43 2.02
C THR A 52 -2.03 6.85 2.67
N PRO A 53 -2.99 7.39 1.89
CA PRO A 53 -4.23 7.90 2.44
C PRO A 53 -5.11 6.77 2.97
N MET A 54 -5.72 7.02 4.14
CA MET A 54 -6.76 6.16 4.68
C MET A 54 -8.08 6.43 3.95
N LEU A 55 -8.75 5.35 3.56
CA LEU A 55 -10.02 5.40 2.85
C LEU A 55 -11.20 5.31 3.82
N LEU A 56 -11.21 4.26 4.64
CA LEU A 56 -12.20 3.90 5.65
C LEU A 56 -11.47 3.19 6.80
N ASP A 57 -12.10 3.01 7.96
CA ASP A 57 -11.52 2.35 9.15
C ASP A 57 -10.52 1.22 8.82
N SER A 58 -9.22 1.52 8.94
CA SER A 58 -8.10 0.59 8.67
C SER A 58 -7.96 0.04 7.24
N ILE A 59 -8.68 0.59 6.27
CA ILE A 59 -8.55 0.35 4.84
C ILE A 59 -7.94 1.59 4.18
N TYR A 60 -6.91 1.38 3.36
CA TYR A 60 -6.16 2.44 2.70
C TYR A 60 -6.38 2.40 1.20
N GLU A 61 -6.12 3.52 0.53
CA GLU A 61 -6.13 3.63 -0.92
C GLU A 61 -4.69 3.77 -1.43
N TRP A 62 -4.30 2.95 -2.40
CA TRP A 62 -3.00 3.07 -3.03
C TRP A 62 -2.94 4.33 -3.91
N ASN A 63 -2.01 5.23 -3.60
CA ASN A 63 -1.88 6.54 -4.24
C ASN A 63 -0.58 6.70 -5.06
N LEU A 64 0.23 5.65 -5.18
CA LEU A 64 1.47 5.64 -5.96
C LEU A 64 1.31 4.83 -7.24
N ASP A 65 2.35 4.82 -8.08
CA ASP A 65 2.35 4.04 -9.31
C ASP A 65 2.00 2.56 -9.07
N TYR A 66 1.15 2.02 -9.94
CA TYR A 66 0.80 0.62 -10.00
C TYR A 66 1.13 0.07 -11.39
N ASN A 67 1.63 -1.16 -11.45
CA ASN A 67 2.00 -1.81 -12.69
C ASN A 67 1.41 -3.23 -12.77
N ASN A 68 0.99 -3.66 -13.96
CA ASN A 68 0.36 -4.97 -14.14
C ASN A 68 1.28 -6.17 -13.92
N PHE A 69 2.60 -5.97 -13.94
CA PHE A 69 3.59 -7.04 -13.71
C PHE A 69 4.06 -7.06 -12.25
N ILE A 70 4.54 -5.93 -11.72
CA ILE A 70 5.10 -5.84 -10.35
C ILE A 70 4.12 -5.29 -9.30
N GLY A 71 2.90 -4.94 -9.69
CA GLY A 71 1.86 -4.41 -8.81
C GLY A 71 2.26 -3.07 -8.17
N TYR A 72 1.92 -2.94 -6.89
CA TYR A 72 2.20 -1.75 -6.07
C TYR A 72 3.72 -1.53 -5.85
N MET A 73 4.56 -2.53 -6.08
CA MET A 73 6.02 -2.36 -5.97
C MET A 73 6.57 -1.37 -7.00
N ALA A 74 5.83 -1.06 -8.06
CA ALA A 74 6.18 0.00 -8.99
C ALA A 74 6.34 1.36 -8.29
N GLY A 75 5.37 1.75 -7.47
CA GLY A 75 5.43 2.96 -6.67
C GLY A 75 6.60 2.97 -5.69
N ILE A 76 6.82 1.84 -5.00
CA ILE A 76 7.94 1.69 -4.05
C ILE A 76 9.30 1.86 -4.72
N ILE A 77 9.51 1.22 -5.88
CA ILE A 77 10.78 1.29 -6.61
C ILE A 77 11.03 2.70 -7.14
N LYS A 78 9.98 3.36 -7.64
CA LYS A 78 10.09 4.74 -8.16
C LYS A 78 10.45 5.72 -7.05
N GLN A 79 9.80 5.61 -5.88
CA GLN A 79 10.11 6.47 -4.74
C GLN A 79 11.53 6.25 -4.20
N GLY A 80 11.95 4.99 -4.05
CA GLY A 80 13.33 4.68 -3.64
C GLY A 80 14.42 5.02 -4.68
N LYS A 81 14.05 5.30 -5.94
CA LYS A 81 14.95 5.91 -6.94
C LYS A 81 15.04 7.42 -6.73
N LEU A 82 13.89 8.09 -6.56
CA LEU A 82 13.82 9.54 -6.30
C LEU A 82 14.63 9.93 -5.04
N GLU A 83 14.49 9.18 -3.94
CA GLU A 83 15.27 9.42 -2.71
C GLU A 83 16.78 9.29 -2.95
N ARG A 84 17.20 8.34 -3.77
CA ARG A 84 18.61 8.13 -4.12
C ARG A 84 19.17 9.23 -5.02
N GLU A 85 18.36 9.74 -5.95
CA GLU A 85 18.76 10.87 -6.80
C GLU A 85 18.85 12.18 -6.00
N MET A 86 17.98 12.39 -5.00
CA MET A 86 18.03 13.56 -4.10
C MET A 86 19.23 13.55 -3.14
N LEU A 87 19.85 12.40 -2.89
CA LEU A 87 21.05 12.26 -2.05
C LEU A 87 22.35 12.60 -2.82
N ILE A 88 22.28 12.80 -4.14
CA ILE A 88 23.40 13.23 -4.98
C ILE A 88 23.26 14.73 -5.21
N ILE A 89 23.57 15.54 -4.20
CA ILE A 89 23.68 17.01 -4.28
C ILE A 89 24.95 17.43 -3.55
#